data_AF-A0A1L9WY23-F1
#
_entry.id   AF-A0A1L9WY23-F1
#
_cell.length_a   1.000
_cell.length_b   1.000
_cell.length_c   1.000
_cell.angle_alpha   90.00
_cell.angle_beta   90.00
_cell.angle_gamma   90.00
#
_symmetry.space_group_name_H-M   'P 1'
#
loop_
_entity.id
_entity.type
_entity.pdbx_description
1 polymer ?
#
loop_
_entity_poly.entity_id
_entity_poly.type
_entity_poly.pdbx_seq_one_letter_code
_entity_poly.pdbx_strand_id
1 'polypeptide(L)'
;MEIANAELCSYFHLGIPRVTTKDDFMLPEQHSTMKMLLVCKESLDSPSVCLVFNKDILRQHQAGLVRRAVNTLRATGFSLDDLVGYRRFTLALLANPESEFRQKWDGPGLTYQMPPREVLIAGSEKYLSFAPRDAIRTKVPQLRLRFVEENSVDPAAWERETILGHRQAVLAILESRVIGEIRRTDERRGLIDYARERRCTCRSPCSCAMACTMNPERVCPCAGWNLTVMTLENRRNFPHLKLGSRCNILARSIFEAVSTIREDEDLCYLAVEMKGALTTIANEIDKLRAANGC
;
A
#
# COMPACT_ATOMS: atom_id res chain seq x y z
N MET A 1 -9.09 -13.85 7.34
CA MET A 1 -7.85 -14.62 7.15
C MET A 1 -6.66 -13.70 7.03
N GLU A 2 -6.61 -12.80 6.04
CA GLU A 2 -5.43 -11.91 5.90
C GLU A 2 -5.17 -10.99 7.10
N ILE A 3 -6.22 -10.42 7.70
CA ILE A 3 -6.09 -9.62 8.94
C ILE A 3 -5.49 -10.48 10.07
N ALA A 4 -5.99 -11.70 10.28
CA ALA A 4 -5.47 -12.62 11.29
C ALA A 4 -4.00 -13.00 11.01
N ASN A 5 -3.62 -13.21 9.75
CA ASN A 5 -2.24 -13.49 9.38
C ASN A 5 -1.30 -12.31 9.68
N ALA A 6 -1.71 -11.08 9.35
CA ALA A 6 -0.93 -9.88 9.63
C ALA A 6 -0.80 -9.63 11.14
N GLU A 7 -1.90 -9.79 11.88
CA GLU A 7 -1.91 -9.68 13.34
C GLU A 7 -1.03 -10.73 14.00
N LEU A 8 -1.13 -12.00 13.59
CA LEU A 8 -0.26 -13.07 14.11
C LEU A 8 1.22 -12.76 13.90
N CYS A 9 1.55 -12.17 12.75
CA CYS A 9 2.90 -11.72 12.45
C CYS A 9 3.36 -10.56 13.34
N SER A 10 2.47 -9.67 13.76
CA SER A 10 2.81 -8.53 14.64
C SER A 10 3.21 -8.91 16.06
N TYR A 11 2.84 -10.10 16.54
CA TYR A 11 3.30 -10.59 17.84
C TYR A 11 4.80 -10.93 17.87
N PHE A 12 5.41 -11.14 16.70
CA PHE A 12 6.81 -11.51 16.59
C PHE A 12 7.72 -10.29 16.38
N HIS A 13 8.58 -10.04 17.36
CA HIS A 13 9.50 -8.90 17.35
C HIS A 13 10.91 -9.37 17.03
N LEU A 14 11.40 -9.07 15.82
CA LEU A 14 12.73 -9.48 15.36
C LEU A 14 13.89 -8.77 16.08
N GLY A 15 13.63 -7.65 16.76
CA GLY A 15 14.66 -6.85 17.45
C GLY A 15 15.74 -6.26 16.54
N ILE A 16 15.62 -6.44 15.22
CA ILE A 16 16.53 -5.90 14.22
C ILE A 16 15.96 -4.55 13.74
N PRO A 17 16.69 -3.43 13.94
CA PRO A 17 16.31 -2.15 13.36
C PRO A 17 16.25 -2.28 11.83
N ARG A 18 15.20 -1.76 11.22
CA ARG A 18 15.08 -1.71 9.76
C ARG A 18 16.31 -0.99 9.19
N VAL A 19 17.11 -1.68 8.37
CA VAL A 19 18.21 -1.05 7.63
C VAL A 19 17.58 -0.18 6.56
N THR A 20 17.48 1.11 6.83
CA THR A 20 16.95 2.10 5.88
C THR A 20 18.08 2.53 4.94
N THR A 21 18.07 2.05 3.71
CA THR A 21 18.70 2.84 2.63
C THR A 21 17.83 4.08 2.47
N LYS A 22 18.43 5.27 2.63
CA LYS A 22 17.70 6.55 2.80
C LYS A 22 16.68 6.90 1.70
N ASP A 23 16.66 6.16 0.60
CA ASP A 23 15.90 6.52 -0.60
C ASP A 23 15.10 5.36 -1.24
N ASP A 24 14.98 4.19 -0.60
CA ASP A 24 14.19 3.07 -1.14
C ASP A 24 12.83 2.87 -0.46
N PHE A 25 11.83 2.43 -1.24
CA PHE A 25 10.52 2.04 -0.74
C PHE A 25 10.61 0.80 0.16
N MET A 26 10.18 0.94 1.40
CA MET A 26 10.06 -0.14 2.39
C MET A 26 8.61 -0.58 2.54
N LEU A 27 8.39 -1.87 2.78
CA LEU A 27 7.05 -2.37 3.10
C LEU A 27 6.62 -1.87 4.49
N PRO A 28 5.32 -1.61 4.70
CA PRO A 28 4.81 -1.17 6.00
C PRO A 28 5.06 -2.24 7.07
N GLU A 29 5.12 -1.83 8.34
CA GLU A 29 5.18 -2.76 9.46
C GLU A 29 3.94 -3.64 9.56
N GLN A 30 4.04 -4.75 10.28
CA GLN A 30 2.96 -5.72 10.45
C GLN A 30 1.71 -5.04 11.03
N HIS A 31 1.89 -4.18 12.02
CA HIS A 31 0.80 -3.43 12.64
C HIS A 31 0.16 -2.43 11.64
N SER A 32 0.97 -1.68 10.92
CA SER A 32 0.53 -0.76 9.86
C SER A 32 -0.20 -1.50 8.72
N THR A 33 0.27 -2.68 8.35
CA THR A 33 -0.38 -3.57 7.37
C THR A 33 -1.74 -4.05 7.88
N MET A 34 -1.84 -4.42 9.16
CA MET A 34 -3.10 -4.82 9.79
C MET A 34 -4.13 -3.67 9.73
N LYS A 35 -3.72 -2.44 10.07
CA LYS A 35 -4.57 -1.24 9.96
C LYS A 35 -5.09 -1.06 8.53
N MET A 36 -4.22 -1.18 7.52
CA MET A 36 -4.63 -1.11 6.10
C MET A 36 -5.66 -2.18 5.74
N LEU A 37 -5.46 -3.42 6.17
CA LEU A 37 -6.39 -4.52 5.90
C LEU A 37 -7.74 -4.32 6.59
N LEU A 38 -7.76 -3.72 7.79
CA LEU A 38 -8.99 -3.37 8.50
C LEU A 38 -9.78 -2.31 7.74
N VAL A 39 -9.13 -1.23 7.29
CA VAL A 39 -9.78 -0.20 6.47
C VAL A 39 -10.31 -0.76 5.15
N CYS A 40 -9.55 -1.66 4.50
CA CYS A 40 -10.03 -2.40 3.33
C CYS A 40 -11.28 -3.22 3.65
N LYS A 41 -11.29 -3.92 4.80
CA LYS A 41 -12.46 -4.69 5.24
C LYS A 41 -13.67 -3.79 5.46
N GLU A 42 -13.54 -2.68 6.17
CA GLU A 42 -14.63 -1.73 6.41
C GLU A 42 -15.19 -1.18 5.10
N SER A 43 -14.31 -0.88 4.14
CA SER A 43 -14.71 -0.42 2.81
C SER A 43 -15.50 -1.49 2.04
N LEU A 44 -15.09 -2.76 2.14
CA LEU A 44 -15.78 -3.89 1.49
C LEU A 44 -17.11 -4.26 2.18
N ASP A 45 -17.19 -4.08 3.50
CA ASP A 45 -18.40 -4.28 4.29
C ASP A 45 -19.41 -3.14 4.12
N SER A 46 -19.02 -2.03 3.47
CA SER A 46 -19.92 -0.91 3.20
C SER A 46 -21.14 -1.36 2.38
N PRO A 47 -22.36 -0.92 2.70
CA PRO A 47 -23.57 -1.28 1.95
C PRO A 47 -23.53 -0.88 0.47
N SER A 48 -22.73 0.12 0.11
CA SER A 48 -22.52 0.53 -1.28
C SER A 48 -21.71 -0.50 -2.09
N VAL A 49 -20.97 -1.38 -1.42
CA VAL A 49 -20.15 -2.43 -2.03
C VAL A 49 -20.79 -3.80 -1.84
N CYS A 50 -21.15 -4.15 -0.60
CA CYS A 50 -21.77 -5.43 -0.26
C CYS A 50 -23.17 -5.22 0.32
N LEU A 51 -24.19 -5.28 -0.54
CA LEU A 51 -25.59 -5.17 -0.12
C LEU A 51 -26.08 -6.38 0.69
N VAL A 52 -25.59 -7.59 0.36
CA VAL A 52 -26.01 -8.84 1.00
C VAL A 52 -24.79 -9.67 1.35
N PHE A 53 -24.58 -9.89 2.64
CA PHE A 53 -23.48 -10.71 3.14
C PHE A 53 -23.86 -12.20 3.17
N ASN A 54 -23.32 -12.98 2.25
CA ASN A 54 -23.55 -14.43 2.19
C ASN A 54 -22.45 -15.21 2.93
N LYS A 55 -22.79 -15.69 4.13
CA LYS A 55 -21.88 -16.48 4.99
C LYS A 55 -21.44 -17.79 4.35
N ASP A 56 -22.28 -18.44 3.57
CA ASP A 56 -21.98 -19.76 3.02
C ASP A 56 -20.99 -19.68 1.86
N ILE A 57 -21.13 -18.69 0.99
CA ILE A 57 -20.15 -18.38 -0.06
C ILE A 57 -18.79 -18.10 0.59
N LEU A 58 -18.76 -17.28 1.64
CA LEU A 58 -17.51 -16.96 2.34
C LEU A 58 -16.87 -18.20 2.98
N ARG A 59 -17.66 -19.08 3.62
CA ARG A 59 -17.18 -20.37 4.17
C ARG A 59 -16.58 -21.26 3.09
N GLN A 60 -17.25 -21.37 1.94
CA GLN A 60 -16.73 -22.15 0.80
C GLN A 60 -15.39 -21.60 0.30
N HIS A 61 -15.27 -20.27 0.18
CA HIS A 61 -14.01 -19.62 -0.21
C HIS A 61 -12.90 -19.83 0.83
N GLN A 62 -13.21 -19.69 2.12
CA GLN A 62 -12.24 -19.94 3.20
C GLN A 62 -11.76 -21.40 3.16
N ALA A 63 -12.68 -22.37 3.11
CA ALA A 63 -12.34 -23.78 3.03
C ALA A 63 -11.50 -24.12 1.78
N GLY A 64 -11.81 -23.50 0.63
CA GLY A 64 -11.03 -23.66 -0.59
C GLY A 64 -9.61 -23.12 -0.48
N LEU A 65 -9.43 -21.96 0.16
CA LEU A 65 -8.12 -21.36 0.41
C LEU A 65 -7.29 -22.22 1.38
N VAL A 66 -7.88 -22.66 2.50
CA VAL A 66 -7.23 -23.56 3.46
C VAL A 66 -6.81 -24.86 2.80
N ARG A 67 -7.71 -25.48 2.01
CA ARG A 67 -7.40 -26.73 1.29
C ARG A 67 -6.20 -26.58 0.35
N ARG A 68 -6.12 -25.49 -0.41
CA ARG A 68 -4.97 -25.20 -1.27
C ARG A 68 -3.69 -25.05 -0.47
N ALA A 69 -3.74 -24.30 0.64
CA ALA A 69 -2.58 -24.10 1.50
C ALA A 69 -2.09 -25.41 2.14
N VAL A 70 -3.01 -26.27 2.60
CA VAL A 70 -2.68 -27.62 3.12
C VAL A 70 -2.00 -28.46 2.04
N ASN A 71 -2.52 -28.46 0.81
CA ASN A 71 -1.92 -29.22 -0.28
C ASN A 71 -0.51 -28.72 -0.63
N THR A 72 -0.29 -27.40 -0.64
CA THR A 72 1.05 -26.82 -0.82
C THR A 72 1.99 -27.26 0.29
N LEU A 73 1.57 -27.16 1.55
CA LEU A 73 2.40 -27.58 2.70
C LEU A 73 2.72 -29.08 2.68
N ARG A 74 1.79 -29.93 2.25
CA ARG A 74 2.06 -31.37 2.06
C ARG A 74 3.12 -31.61 0.98
N ALA A 75 3.11 -30.82 -0.09
CA ALA A 75 4.08 -30.96 -1.18
C ALA A 75 5.47 -30.41 -0.82
N THR A 76 5.54 -29.29 -0.08
CA THR A 76 6.81 -28.62 0.25
C THR A 76 7.39 -29.03 1.60
N GLY A 77 6.59 -29.65 2.47
CA GLY A 77 6.90 -29.87 3.87
C GLY A 77 6.72 -28.62 4.74
N PHE A 78 6.71 -28.83 6.05
CA PHE A 78 6.70 -27.79 7.07
C PHE A 78 7.88 -28.01 8.02
N SER A 79 8.84 -27.09 8.02
CA SER A 79 10.04 -27.14 8.88
C SER A 79 9.96 -26.10 9.97
N LEU A 80 10.35 -26.44 11.20
CA LEU A 80 10.49 -25.52 12.33
C LEU A 80 11.88 -24.89 12.43
N ASP A 81 12.78 -25.23 11.52
CA ASP A 81 14.14 -24.68 11.46
C ASP A 81 14.15 -23.47 10.53
N ASP A 82 13.59 -22.36 11.00
CA ASP A 82 13.57 -21.10 10.29
C ASP A 82 14.62 -20.13 10.83
N LEU A 83 15.30 -19.40 9.93
CA LEU A 83 16.48 -18.57 10.23
C LEU A 83 16.28 -17.58 11.39
N VAL A 84 15.04 -17.17 11.64
CA VAL A 84 14.69 -16.17 12.64
C VAL A 84 13.90 -16.74 13.82
N GLY A 85 13.51 -18.02 13.80
CA GLY A 85 12.73 -18.67 14.87
C GLY A 85 11.25 -18.25 14.96
N TYR A 86 10.71 -17.60 13.92
CA TYR A 86 9.32 -17.20 13.80
C TYR A 86 8.36 -18.39 13.95
N ARG A 87 8.59 -19.48 13.21
CA ARG A 87 7.66 -20.62 13.21
C ARG A 87 7.52 -21.24 14.58
N ARG A 88 8.62 -21.39 15.31
CA ARG A 88 8.63 -21.93 16.68
C ARG A 88 7.91 -21.01 17.65
N PHE A 89 8.19 -19.71 17.58
CA PHE A 89 7.50 -18.69 18.38
C PHE A 89 5.98 -18.73 18.15
N THR A 90 5.57 -18.68 16.90
CA THR A 90 4.14 -18.63 16.53
C THR A 90 3.43 -19.92 16.89
N LEU A 91 4.07 -21.08 16.75
CA LEU A 91 3.50 -22.36 17.17
C LEU A 91 3.23 -22.39 18.68
N ALA A 92 4.15 -21.88 19.50
CA ALA A 92 3.97 -21.79 20.96
C ALA A 92 2.82 -20.83 21.32
N LEU A 93 2.73 -19.68 20.65
CA LEU A 93 1.64 -18.72 20.83
C LEU A 93 0.28 -19.33 20.46
N LEU A 94 0.17 -20.03 19.33
CA LEU A 94 -1.06 -20.71 18.90
C LEU A 94 -1.43 -21.93 19.76
N ALA A 95 -0.46 -22.51 20.46
CA ALA A 95 -0.71 -23.61 21.39
C ALA A 95 -1.30 -23.14 22.73
N ASN A 96 -1.08 -21.88 23.11
CA ASN A 96 -1.61 -21.28 24.33
C ASN A 96 -3.03 -20.71 24.11
N PRO A 97 -4.09 -21.32 24.68
CA PRO A 97 -5.46 -20.81 24.56
C PRO A 97 -5.65 -19.40 25.14
N GLU A 98 -4.85 -19.04 26.15
CA GLU A 98 -4.88 -17.75 26.82
C GLU A 98 -4.08 -16.67 26.11
N SER A 99 -3.45 -16.98 24.96
CA SER A 99 -2.83 -15.93 24.16
C SER A 99 -3.88 -14.96 23.63
N GLU A 100 -3.56 -13.67 23.62
CA GLU A 100 -4.44 -12.62 23.10
C GLU A 100 -4.96 -12.96 21.69
N PHE A 101 -4.08 -13.49 20.84
CA PHE A 101 -4.46 -13.93 19.49
C PHE A 101 -5.55 -15.01 19.52
N ARG A 102 -5.39 -16.03 20.36
CA ARG A 102 -6.36 -17.14 20.45
C ARG A 102 -7.67 -16.66 21.06
N GLN A 103 -7.63 -15.87 22.13
CA GLN A 103 -8.83 -15.29 22.73
C GLN A 103 -9.62 -14.44 21.71
N LYS A 104 -8.92 -13.70 20.83
CA LYS A 104 -9.54 -12.88 19.80
C LYS A 104 -10.10 -13.66 18.62
N TRP A 105 -9.36 -14.66 18.12
CA TRP A 105 -9.66 -15.32 16.84
C TRP A 105 -10.31 -16.70 16.96
N ASP A 106 -10.39 -17.27 18.17
CA ASP A 106 -11.10 -18.53 18.48
C ASP A 106 -12.49 -18.27 19.08
N GLY A 107 -12.90 -17.00 19.22
CA GLY A 107 -14.15 -16.61 19.84
C GLY A 107 -15.40 -16.99 19.04
N PRO A 108 -16.52 -17.31 19.72
CA PRO A 108 -17.78 -17.58 19.04
C PRO A 108 -18.29 -16.35 18.29
N GLY A 109 -19.00 -16.57 17.17
CA GLY A 109 -19.62 -15.50 16.38
C GLY A 109 -18.75 -14.93 15.26
N LEU A 110 -17.47 -15.30 15.18
CA LEU A 110 -16.61 -14.93 14.06
C LEU A 110 -17.03 -15.66 12.78
N THR A 111 -17.03 -14.94 11.65
CA THR A 111 -17.15 -15.58 10.33
C THR A 111 -15.81 -16.14 9.84
N TYR A 112 -14.73 -15.80 10.53
CA TYR A 112 -13.41 -16.39 10.31
C TYR A 112 -13.35 -17.79 10.92
N GLN A 113 -12.96 -18.77 10.12
CA GLN A 113 -12.60 -20.10 10.59
C GLN A 113 -11.09 -20.20 10.67
N MET A 114 -10.56 -20.42 11.87
CA MET A 114 -9.13 -20.54 12.08
C MET A 114 -8.57 -21.78 11.36
N PRO A 115 -7.60 -21.62 10.45
CA PRO A 115 -6.96 -22.75 9.78
C PRO A 115 -6.12 -23.60 10.75
N PRO A 116 -5.67 -24.79 10.33
CA PRO A 116 -4.61 -25.52 11.02
C PRO A 116 -3.39 -24.64 11.28
N ARG A 117 -2.70 -24.89 12.40
CA ARG A 117 -1.62 -24.01 12.88
C ARG A 117 -0.53 -23.79 11.84
N GLU A 118 -0.13 -24.85 11.14
CA GLU A 118 0.92 -24.82 10.12
C GLU A 118 0.51 -23.96 8.91
N VAL A 119 -0.76 -24.05 8.50
CA VAL A 119 -1.33 -23.23 7.43
C VAL A 119 -1.35 -21.75 7.82
N LEU A 120 -1.73 -21.48 9.06
CA LEU A 120 -1.81 -20.14 9.60
C LEU A 120 -0.40 -19.51 9.69
N ILE A 121 0.59 -20.25 10.23
CA ILE A 121 2.00 -19.85 10.30
C ILE A 121 2.57 -19.59 8.91
N ALA A 122 2.45 -20.53 7.98
CA ALA A 122 2.96 -20.35 6.62
C ALA A 122 2.27 -19.18 5.89
N GLY A 123 0.99 -18.94 6.19
CA GLY A 123 0.23 -17.83 5.65
C GLY A 123 0.65 -16.46 6.20
N SER A 124 1.09 -16.39 7.46
CA SER A 124 1.52 -15.14 8.12
C SER A 124 2.95 -14.75 7.79
N GLU A 125 3.82 -15.69 7.43
CA GLU A 125 5.22 -15.43 7.07
C GLU A 125 5.44 -14.39 5.97
N LYS A 126 4.47 -14.23 5.06
CA LYS A 126 4.57 -13.20 4.00
C LYS A 126 4.65 -11.79 4.56
N TYR A 127 4.12 -11.56 5.77
CA TYR A 127 4.14 -10.28 6.46
C TYR A 127 5.43 -10.02 7.28
N LEU A 128 6.36 -10.98 7.33
CA LEU A 128 7.70 -10.76 7.94
C LEU A 128 8.63 -9.92 7.05
N SER A 129 8.23 -9.61 5.83
CA SER A 129 9.13 -9.06 4.81
C SER A 129 9.40 -7.57 5.03
N PHE A 130 10.66 -7.19 5.22
CA PHE A 130 11.10 -5.79 5.34
C PHE A 130 11.23 -5.07 3.98
N ALA A 131 11.48 -5.83 2.91
CA ALA A 131 11.62 -5.34 1.55
C ALA A 131 10.73 -6.14 0.58
N PRO A 132 10.29 -5.55 -0.55
CA PRO A 132 9.51 -6.28 -1.56
C PRO A 132 10.29 -7.47 -2.12
N ARG A 133 9.69 -8.67 -2.17
CA ARG A 133 10.29 -9.84 -2.82
C ARG A 133 10.35 -9.64 -4.34
N ASP A 134 11.49 -9.90 -4.98
CA ASP A 134 11.70 -9.69 -6.43
C ASP A 134 10.67 -10.42 -7.31
N ALA A 135 10.22 -11.60 -6.88
CA ALA A 135 9.22 -12.40 -7.58
C ALA A 135 7.83 -11.72 -7.71
N ILE A 136 7.54 -10.68 -6.93
CA ILE A 136 6.30 -9.89 -7.04
C ILE A 136 6.48 -8.72 -8.02
N ARG A 137 7.68 -8.09 -8.05
CA ARG A 137 7.99 -6.97 -8.95
C ARG A 137 7.85 -7.35 -10.43
N THR A 138 8.06 -8.62 -10.77
CA THR A 138 7.96 -9.18 -12.13
C THR A 138 6.54 -9.56 -12.55
N LYS A 139 5.59 -9.72 -11.61
CA LYS A 139 4.22 -10.18 -11.90
C LYS A 139 3.23 -9.05 -12.21
N VAL A 140 3.47 -7.85 -11.67
CA VAL A 140 2.63 -6.68 -11.96
C VAL A 140 3.29 -5.89 -13.10
N PRO A 141 2.58 -5.64 -14.23
CA PRO A 141 3.11 -4.82 -15.30
C PRO A 141 3.61 -3.47 -14.76
N GLN A 142 4.78 -3.02 -15.23
CA GLN A 142 5.33 -1.73 -14.83
C GLN A 142 5.17 -0.73 -15.96
N LEU A 143 4.69 0.47 -15.65
CA LEU A 143 4.67 1.55 -16.63
C LEU A 143 6.08 2.11 -16.77
N ARG A 144 6.49 2.34 -18.01
CA ARG A 144 7.67 3.16 -18.28
C ARG A 144 7.29 4.62 -18.07
N LEU A 145 7.58 5.12 -16.87
CA LEU A 145 7.35 6.51 -16.52
C LEU A 145 8.37 7.40 -17.24
N ARG A 146 7.89 8.48 -17.83
CA ARG A 146 8.73 9.51 -18.46
C ARG A 146 9.01 10.60 -17.45
N PHE A 147 10.07 10.43 -16.69
CA PHE A 147 10.60 11.49 -15.84
C PHE A 147 11.34 12.52 -16.70
N VAL A 148 11.34 13.77 -16.26
CA VAL A 148 12.17 14.81 -16.85
C VAL A 148 13.62 14.54 -16.44
N GLU A 149 14.51 14.51 -17.41
CA GLU A 149 15.96 14.48 -17.15
C GLU A 149 16.45 15.92 -17.03
N GLU A 150 17.22 16.22 -15.99
CA GLU A 150 17.71 17.57 -15.72
C GLU A 150 18.49 18.16 -16.91
N ASN A 151 19.27 17.32 -17.59
CA ASN A 151 20.05 17.68 -18.78
C ASN A 151 19.20 17.97 -20.03
N SER A 152 17.88 17.71 -19.98
CA SER A 152 16.97 17.90 -21.12
C SER A 152 16.19 19.22 -21.06
N VAL A 153 16.36 20.01 -20.00
CA VAL A 153 15.65 21.27 -19.76
C VAL A 153 16.61 22.45 -19.92
N ASP A 154 16.11 23.59 -20.40
CA ASP A 154 16.85 24.86 -20.37
C ASP A 154 17.33 25.16 -18.93
N PRO A 155 18.65 25.28 -18.68
CA PRO A 155 19.18 25.51 -17.34
C PRO A 155 18.61 26.77 -16.68
N ALA A 156 18.37 27.83 -17.45
CA ALA A 156 17.81 29.06 -16.90
C ALA A 156 16.34 28.88 -16.48
N ALA A 157 15.56 28.09 -17.21
CA ALA A 157 14.21 27.72 -16.82
C ALA A 157 14.19 26.82 -15.59
N TRP A 158 15.09 25.84 -15.52
CA TRP A 158 15.20 24.94 -14.37
C TRP A 158 15.55 25.69 -13.09
N GLU A 159 16.53 26.61 -13.15
CA GLU A 159 16.93 27.44 -12.02
C GLU A 159 15.76 28.30 -11.50
N ARG A 160 14.97 28.90 -12.40
CA ARG A 160 13.76 29.65 -12.02
C ARG A 160 12.76 28.76 -11.28
N GLU A 161 12.55 27.54 -11.75
CA GLU A 161 11.66 26.58 -11.10
C GLU A 161 12.20 26.09 -9.75
N THR A 162 13.52 25.98 -9.58
CA THR A 162 14.16 25.66 -8.32
C THR A 162 13.97 26.78 -7.30
N ILE A 163 14.20 28.04 -7.69
CA ILE A 163 13.93 29.21 -6.84
C ILE A 163 12.46 29.27 -6.41
N LEU A 164 11.53 29.03 -7.33
CA LEU A 164 10.11 28.95 -7.00
C LEU A 164 9.80 27.79 -6.04
N GLY A 165 10.46 26.64 -6.22
CA GLY A 165 10.38 25.51 -5.31
C GLY A 165 10.80 25.86 -3.87
N HIS A 166 11.89 26.61 -3.70
CA HIS A 166 12.31 27.14 -2.40
C HIS A 166 11.30 28.13 -1.81
N ARG A 167 10.73 29.02 -2.62
CA ARG A 167 9.68 29.95 -2.16
C ARG A 167 8.43 29.19 -1.68
N GLN A 168 8.01 28.16 -2.41
CA GLN A 168 6.90 27.29 -2.00
C GLN A 168 7.21 26.54 -0.70
N ALA A 169 8.44 26.08 -0.51
CA ALA A 169 8.87 25.44 0.74
C ALA A 169 8.77 26.39 1.93
N VAL A 170 9.28 27.61 1.77
CA VAL A 170 9.21 28.66 2.80
C VAL A 170 7.76 29.00 3.11
N LEU A 171 6.91 29.18 2.08
CA LEU A 171 5.48 29.41 2.27
C LEU A 171 4.81 28.27 3.04
N ALA A 172 5.09 27.01 2.68
CA ALA A 172 4.58 25.85 3.39
C ALA A 172 4.96 25.89 4.88
N ILE A 173 6.23 26.17 5.19
CA ILE A 173 6.72 26.28 6.58
C ILE A 173 5.98 27.39 7.33
N LEU A 174 5.83 28.57 6.73
CA LEU A 174 5.13 29.71 7.35
C LEU A 174 3.65 29.41 7.61
N GLU A 175 3.00 28.66 6.72
CA GLU A 175 1.60 28.24 6.86
C GLU A 175 1.41 26.98 7.72
N SER A 176 2.49 26.40 8.28
CA SER A 176 2.45 25.10 8.97
C SER A 176 1.86 23.98 8.11
N ARG A 177 2.14 24.03 6.81
CA ARG A 177 1.74 23.05 5.79
C ARG A 177 2.96 22.36 5.21
N VAL A 178 2.73 21.38 4.34
CA VAL A 178 3.81 20.70 3.60
C VAL A 178 3.85 21.16 2.15
N ILE A 179 5.04 21.16 1.55
CA ILE A 179 5.25 21.68 0.19
C ILE A 179 4.37 21.01 -0.86
N GLY A 180 4.06 19.71 -0.68
CA GLY A 180 3.20 18.98 -1.60
C GLY A 180 1.75 19.47 -1.59
N GLU A 181 1.26 20.05 -0.49
CA GLU A 181 -0.07 20.68 -0.43
C GLU A 181 -0.08 22.04 -1.14
N ILE A 182 0.99 22.83 -0.99
CA ILE A 182 1.15 24.09 -1.72
C ILE A 182 1.12 23.84 -3.23
N ARG A 183 1.84 22.82 -3.70
CA ARG A 183 1.91 22.45 -5.13
C ARG A 183 0.59 21.91 -5.70
N ARG A 184 -0.28 21.36 -4.85
CA ARG A 184 -1.63 20.90 -5.26
C ARG A 184 -2.60 22.05 -5.51
N THR A 185 -2.34 23.20 -4.90
CA THR A 185 -3.11 24.43 -5.08
C THR A 185 -2.39 25.43 -6.00
N ASP A 186 -1.30 25.03 -6.65
CA ASP A 186 -0.58 25.87 -7.60
C ASP A 186 -1.30 25.88 -8.95
N GLU A 187 -1.91 27.02 -9.29
CA GLU A 187 -2.65 27.20 -10.54
C GLU A 187 -1.73 27.36 -11.77
N ARG A 188 -0.44 27.65 -11.57
CA ARG A 188 0.49 27.94 -12.67
C ARG A 188 0.87 26.68 -13.46
N ARG A 189 0.84 25.51 -12.84
CA ARG A 189 1.36 24.26 -13.43
C ARG A 189 0.61 23.04 -12.94
N GLY A 190 0.52 22.04 -13.81
CA GLY A 190 -0.17 20.79 -13.48
C GLY A 190 0.58 20.00 -12.40
N LEU A 191 -0.18 19.34 -11.52
CA LEU A 191 0.39 18.47 -10.49
C LEU A 191 1.26 17.34 -11.06
N ILE A 192 0.90 16.86 -12.25
CA ILE A 192 1.64 15.81 -12.97
C ILE A 192 3.05 16.27 -13.37
N ASP A 193 3.27 17.56 -13.63
CA ASP A 193 4.56 18.09 -14.04
C ASP A 193 5.55 18.09 -12.87
N TYR A 194 5.07 18.43 -11.67
CA TYR A 194 5.85 18.23 -10.44
C TYR A 194 6.28 16.77 -10.27
N ALA A 195 5.36 15.82 -10.47
CA ALA A 195 5.66 14.40 -10.33
C ALA A 195 6.67 13.90 -11.39
N ARG A 196 6.59 14.41 -12.63
CA ARG A 196 7.56 14.13 -13.71
C ARG A 196 8.97 14.66 -13.40
N GLU A 197 9.05 15.80 -12.73
CA GLU A 197 10.30 16.39 -12.22
C GLU A 197 10.76 15.76 -10.91
N ARG A 198 10.11 14.68 -10.46
CA ARG A 198 10.36 13.99 -9.18
C ARG A 198 10.21 14.87 -7.94
N ARG A 199 9.46 15.96 -8.06
CA ARG A 199 9.16 16.89 -6.97
C ARG A 199 8.01 16.33 -6.12
N CYS A 200 8.06 16.58 -4.81
CA CYS A 200 7.03 16.12 -3.87
C CYS A 200 5.66 16.73 -4.16
N THR A 201 4.64 15.87 -4.18
CA THR A 201 3.22 16.21 -4.32
C THR A 201 2.38 15.58 -3.20
N CYS A 202 3.00 15.11 -2.13
CA CYS A 202 2.35 14.39 -1.04
C CYS A 202 1.62 15.34 -0.08
N ARG A 203 0.60 14.83 0.60
CA ARG A 203 -0.10 15.52 1.69
C ARG A 203 0.64 15.34 3.01
N SER A 204 0.25 16.10 4.04
CA SER A 204 0.86 16.06 5.37
C SER A 204 1.01 14.65 6.00
N PRO A 205 0.08 13.68 5.81
CA PRO A 205 0.21 12.37 6.45
C PRO A 205 1.33 11.50 5.87
N CYS A 206 1.89 11.88 4.72
CA CYS A 206 2.95 11.11 4.09
C CYS A 206 4.29 11.29 4.82
N SER A 207 5.01 10.20 5.03
CA SER A 207 6.31 10.15 5.72
C SER A 207 7.39 11.00 5.05
N CYS A 208 7.30 11.23 3.73
CA CYS A 208 8.25 12.09 3.03
C CYS A 208 7.93 13.59 3.16
N ALA A 209 6.75 13.98 3.64
CA ALA A 209 6.20 15.32 3.46
C ALA A 209 7.09 16.39 4.11
N MET A 210 7.52 16.16 5.36
CA MET A 210 8.43 17.08 6.06
C MET A 210 9.82 17.11 5.46
N ALA A 211 10.41 15.96 5.16
CA ALA A 211 11.75 15.90 4.55
C ALA A 211 11.81 16.61 3.20
N CYS A 212 10.76 16.46 2.37
CA CYS A 212 10.65 17.17 1.10
C CYS A 212 10.33 18.66 1.27
N THR A 213 9.71 19.06 2.38
CA THR A 213 9.46 20.48 2.68
C THR A 213 10.75 21.17 3.11
N MET A 214 11.56 20.52 3.94
CA MET A 214 12.86 21.06 4.39
C MET A 214 13.93 21.04 3.30
N ASN A 215 13.80 20.17 2.30
CA ASN A 215 14.67 20.11 1.13
C ASN A 215 13.82 20.00 -0.16
N PRO A 216 13.43 21.12 -0.78
CA PRO A 216 12.50 21.13 -1.91
C PRO A 216 13.07 20.56 -3.22
N GLU A 217 14.39 20.45 -3.32
CA GLU A 217 15.13 19.85 -4.44
C GLU A 217 15.28 18.33 -4.27
N ARG A 218 15.00 17.79 -3.07
CA ARG A 218 15.06 16.36 -2.81
C ARG A 218 14.16 15.61 -3.79
N VAL A 219 14.72 14.57 -4.40
CA VAL A 219 13.96 13.57 -5.16
C VAL A 219 12.93 12.93 -4.23
N CYS A 220 11.65 13.15 -4.51
CA CYS A 220 10.59 12.60 -3.68
C CYS A 220 10.49 11.09 -3.93
N PRO A 221 10.58 10.24 -2.89
CA PRO A 221 10.44 8.78 -3.06
C PRO A 221 9.05 8.43 -3.61
N CYS A 222 8.05 9.29 -3.39
CA CYS A 222 6.67 9.07 -3.81
C CYS A 222 6.35 9.50 -5.24
N ALA A 223 7.29 10.16 -5.92
CA ALA A 223 7.02 10.71 -7.24
C ALA A 223 6.60 9.63 -8.26
N GLY A 224 7.19 8.43 -8.19
CA GLY A 224 6.94 7.37 -9.16
C GLY A 224 5.51 6.82 -9.13
N TRP A 225 5.00 6.44 -7.97
CA TRP A 225 3.61 5.93 -7.89
C TRP A 225 2.59 7.06 -8.04
N ASN A 226 2.87 8.27 -7.56
CA ASN A 226 2.00 9.43 -7.81
C ASN A 226 1.88 9.72 -9.30
N LEU A 227 3.00 9.72 -10.03
CA LEU A 227 3.02 9.86 -11.48
C LEU A 227 2.29 8.70 -12.17
N THR A 228 2.43 7.47 -11.66
CA THR A 228 1.72 6.29 -12.19
C THR A 228 0.21 6.47 -12.09
N VAL A 229 -0.31 6.85 -10.92
CA VAL A 229 -1.75 7.11 -10.72
C VAL A 229 -2.23 8.22 -11.65
N MET A 230 -1.56 9.39 -11.64
CA MET A 230 -1.94 10.53 -12.49
C MET A 230 -1.90 10.20 -13.99
N THR A 231 -0.92 9.40 -14.43
CA THR A 231 -0.81 9.04 -15.84
C THR A 231 -1.89 8.03 -16.24
N LEU A 232 -2.26 7.12 -15.33
CA LEU A 232 -3.33 6.15 -15.59
C LEU A 232 -4.71 6.78 -15.58
N GLU A 233 -4.98 7.85 -14.81
CA GLU A 233 -6.28 8.51 -14.80
C GLU A 233 -6.74 8.95 -16.21
N ASN A 234 -5.79 9.29 -17.09
CA ASN A 234 -6.06 9.57 -18.50
C ASN A 234 -5.85 8.31 -19.37
N ARG A 235 -6.97 7.71 -19.84
CA ARG A 235 -6.96 6.51 -20.70
C ARG A 235 -6.18 6.68 -22.00
N ARG A 236 -6.04 7.91 -22.52
CA ARG A 236 -5.29 8.18 -23.76
C ARG A 236 -3.80 7.86 -23.65
N ASN A 237 -3.24 7.88 -22.45
CA ASN A 237 -1.82 7.61 -22.24
C ASN A 237 -1.46 6.14 -22.47
N PHE A 238 -2.38 5.22 -22.19
CA PHE A 238 -2.16 3.78 -22.30
C PHE A 238 -3.40 3.05 -22.84
N PRO A 239 -3.80 3.30 -24.10
CA PRO A 239 -5.04 2.77 -24.67
C PRO A 239 -5.03 1.25 -24.85
N HIS A 240 -3.84 0.63 -24.90
CA HIS A 240 -3.65 -0.81 -25.06
C HIS A 240 -3.81 -1.60 -23.75
N LEU A 241 -3.82 -0.94 -22.59
CA LEU A 241 -3.94 -1.64 -21.32
C LEU A 241 -5.39 -2.05 -21.05
N LYS A 242 -5.61 -3.36 -20.90
CA LYS A 242 -6.90 -3.92 -20.48
C LYS A 242 -7.22 -3.51 -19.04
N LEU A 243 -8.51 -3.50 -18.68
CA LEU A 243 -8.99 -3.14 -17.34
C LEU A 243 -8.23 -3.88 -16.23
N GLY A 244 -8.10 -5.21 -16.31
CA GLY A 244 -7.41 -6.00 -15.30
C GLY A 244 -5.97 -5.55 -15.06
N SER A 245 -5.23 -5.24 -16.12
CA SER A 245 -3.87 -4.70 -16.01
C SER A 245 -3.86 -3.31 -15.38
N ARG A 246 -4.78 -2.43 -15.77
CA ARG A 246 -4.90 -1.07 -15.21
C ARG A 246 -5.20 -1.12 -13.71
N CYS A 247 -6.19 -1.92 -13.30
CA CYS A 247 -6.54 -2.09 -11.89
C CYS A 247 -5.38 -2.68 -11.08
N ASN A 248 -4.63 -3.64 -11.62
CA ASN A 248 -3.46 -4.20 -10.93
C ASN A 248 -2.34 -3.16 -10.74
N ILE A 249 -2.06 -2.34 -11.75
CA ILE A 249 -1.07 -1.27 -11.63
C ILE A 249 -1.52 -0.22 -10.62
N LEU A 250 -2.79 0.22 -10.69
CA LEU A 250 -3.36 1.16 -9.73
C LEU A 250 -3.32 0.61 -8.31
N ALA A 251 -3.76 -0.63 -8.09
CA ALA A 251 -3.76 -1.26 -6.78
C ALA A 251 -2.34 -1.31 -6.18
N ARG A 252 -1.32 -1.59 -6.99
CA ARG A 252 0.07 -1.54 -6.56
C ARG A 252 0.49 -0.11 -6.17
N SER A 253 0.25 0.88 -7.03
CA SER A 253 0.63 2.27 -6.73
C SER A 253 -0.12 2.87 -5.54
N ILE A 254 -1.39 2.49 -5.36
CA ILE A 254 -2.21 2.82 -4.20
C ILE A 254 -1.61 2.20 -2.94
N PHE A 255 -1.26 0.92 -2.99
CA PHE A 255 -0.62 0.25 -1.85
C PHE A 255 0.70 0.92 -1.50
N GLU A 256 1.55 1.24 -2.49
CA GLU A 256 2.79 1.98 -2.28
C GLU A 256 2.52 3.36 -1.64
N ALA A 257 1.52 4.11 -2.13
CA ALA A 257 1.14 5.41 -1.57
C ALA A 257 0.67 5.31 -0.12
N VAL A 258 -0.28 4.42 0.17
CA VAL A 258 -0.84 4.22 1.51
C VAL A 258 0.21 3.70 2.49
N SER A 259 1.16 2.90 2.01
CA SER A 259 2.29 2.43 2.81
C SER A 259 3.24 3.53 3.29
N THR A 260 3.15 4.73 2.70
CA THR A 260 3.92 5.89 3.15
C THR A 260 3.21 6.77 4.16
N ILE A 261 1.96 6.47 4.53
CA ILE A 261 1.29 7.21 5.60
C ILE A 261 2.04 6.93 6.91
N ARG A 262 2.36 8.00 7.66
CA ARG A 262 3.08 7.88 8.94
C ARG A 262 2.25 7.10 9.95
N GLU A 263 2.93 6.37 10.81
CA GLU A 263 2.27 5.46 11.76
C GLU A 263 1.57 6.18 12.92
N ASP A 264 1.99 7.42 13.20
CA ASP A 264 1.42 8.31 14.22
C ASP A 264 0.16 9.04 13.75
N GLU A 265 -0.24 8.88 12.49
CA GLU A 265 -1.48 9.42 11.96
C GLU A 265 -2.69 8.58 12.36
N ASP A 266 -3.82 9.25 12.58
CA ASP A 266 -5.09 8.61 12.93
C ASP A 266 -5.56 7.64 11.83
N LEU A 267 -6.18 6.53 12.23
CA LEU A 267 -6.92 5.61 11.35
C LEU A 267 -7.89 6.35 10.44
N CYS A 268 -8.45 7.48 10.89
CA CYS A 268 -9.30 8.34 10.08
C CYS A 268 -8.60 8.81 8.79
N TYR A 269 -7.32 9.20 8.84
CA TYR A 269 -6.58 9.64 7.65
C TYR A 269 -6.32 8.49 6.69
N LEU A 270 -5.91 7.33 7.22
CA LEU A 270 -5.75 6.12 6.44
C LEU A 270 -7.06 5.75 5.71
N ALA A 271 -8.20 5.85 6.40
CA ALA A 271 -9.51 5.59 5.83
C ALA A 271 -9.87 6.58 4.71
N VAL A 272 -9.60 7.87 4.89
CA VAL A 272 -9.85 8.91 3.87
C VAL A 272 -9.00 8.67 2.62
N GLU A 273 -7.70 8.45 2.78
CA GLU A 273 -6.79 8.20 1.66
C GLU A 273 -7.12 6.89 0.95
N MET A 274 -7.44 5.82 1.70
CA MET A 274 -7.87 4.55 1.13
C MET A 274 -9.20 4.68 0.37
N LYS A 275 -10.16 5.45 0.88
CA LYS A 275 -11.43 5.75 0.18
C LYS A 275 -11.20 6.51 -1.13
N GLY A 276 -10.31 7.50 -1.11
CA GLY A 276 -9.90 8.22 -2.33
C GLY A 276 -9.30 7.27 -3.35
N ALA A 277 -8.41 6.39 -2.91
CA ALA A 277 -7.76 5.39 -3.75
C ALA A 277 -8.74 4.35 -4.35
N LEU A 278 -9.69 3.86 -3.55
CA LEU A 278 -10.74 2.96 -4.03
C LEU A 278 -11.64 3.64 -5.06
N THR A 279 -11.94 4.94 -4.87
CA THR A 279 -12.66 5.75 -5.87
C THR A 279 -11.90 5.81 -7.19
N THR A 280 -10.57 5.92 -7.19
CA THR A 280 -9.75 5.88 -8.42
C THR A 280 -9.95 4.56 -9.19
N ILE A 281 -10.03 3.42 -8.48
CA ILE A 281 -10.29 2.12 -9.10
C ILE A 281 -11.73 2.03 -9.61
N ALA A 282 -12.71 2.49 -8.82
CA ALA A 282 -14.12 2.51 -9.23
C ALA A 282 -14.33 3.33 -10.50
N ASN A 283 -13.71 4.51 -10.57
CA ASN A 283 -13.74 5.37 -11.76
C ASN A 283 -13.20 4.65 -13.02
N GLU A 284 -12.21 3.77 -12.89
CA GLU A 284 -11.72 2.99 -14.03
C GLU A 284 -12.72 1.93 -14.50
N ILE A 285 -13.50 1.35 -13.59
CA ILE A 285 -14.59 0.43 -13.91
C ILE A 285 -15.70 1.20 -14.62
N ASP A 286 -16.10 2.36 -14.11
CA ASP A 286 -17.19 3.15 -14.67
C ASP A 286 -16.84 3.72 -16.05
N LYS A 287 -15.60 4.20 -16.24
CA LYS A 287 -15.10 4.57 -17.59
C LYS A 287 -15.15 3.40 -18.57
N LEU A 288 -15.03 2.14 -18.12
CA LEU A 288 -15.15 0.97 -19.00
C LEU A 288 -16.62 0.72 -19.35
N ARG A 289 -17.51 0.77 -18.35
CA ARG A 289 -18.96 0.60 -18.56
C ARG A 289 -19.49 1.62 -19.57
N ALA A 290 -19.15 2.90 -19.36
CA ALA A 290 -19.52 3.98 -20.27
C ALA A 290 -18.97 3.79 -21.69
N ALA A 291 -17.71 3.34 -21.84
CA ALA A 291 -17.13 3.06 -23.15
C ALA A 291 -17.79 1.87 -23.88
N ASN A 292 -18.43 0.97 -23.13
CA ASN A 292 -19.12 -0.21 -23.65
C ASN A 292 -20.64 0.00 -23.77
N GLY A 293 -21.16 1.20 -23.51
CA GLY A 293 -22.58 1.53 -23.64
C GLY A 293 -23.49 0.92 -22.57
N CYS A 294 -22.95 0.62 -21.38
CA CYS A 294 -23.73 0.27 -20.18
C CYS A 294 -23.81 1.43 -19.20
#